data_AF-A0A4V3XB12-F1
#
_entry.id   AF-A0A4V3XB12-F1
#
_cell.length_a   1.000
_cell.length_b   1.000
_cell.length_c   1.000
_cell.angle_alpha   90.00
_cell.angle_beta   90.00
_cell.angle_gamma   90.00
#
_symmetry.space_group_name_H-M   'P 1'
#
loop_
_entity.id
_entity.type
_entity.pdbx_description
1 polymer ?
#
loop_
_entity_poly.entity_id
_entity_poly.type
_entity_poly.pdbx_seq_one_letter_code
_entity_poly.pdbx_strand_id
1 'polypeptide(L)'
;MATDSLAQSSLAQAVDIEEFAEYTSAQERIALGKKSRKVEARKRREAMNELIVDAEEQDEETMEWELEQLRRGGLRSEDTIEKAPKPTYKPTPIPSITPIPTLGPAIARLTHSLTALTTSHAQNTASMTSLADERTKLESREKEMRDMIANAEEKRSWFSAFREWVESVATFLDEKFPQLEKLEEEHVSLLQERYDMISKRRTADSEDDLSLFLGTLPSQQSEEIDEIGRLVYNVNSPSARRDRRAARIARRTGRRARQNDSQEDEGYSTDSSLPPSDAADYETAVEKLLLKRRDVLSDVRAKDFQDPGLGLGKWFGEWRDKFGDSYTGAWGGLGMVSGWEFWTRLEIVGWNPLEDETSFDTFAWYKSLYDYSRPRKPNDEDDDEAELGPDGDLVSAMISTAIIPRICKIVESGAFDPYSAKDVRTLIDLAEQIESSVEKDNLKFQASTISTFSLIASQQSFFRCY
;
A
#
# COMPACT_ATOMS: atom_id res chain seq x y z
N MET A 1 25.03 5.79 10.50
CA MET A 1 24.08 6.87 10.82
C MET A 1 24.60 7.89 11.84
N ALA A 2 25.44 7.54 12.83
CA ALA A 2 25.96 8.52 13.80
C ALA A 2 27.04 9.47 13.23
N THR A 3 27.64 9.15 12.07
CA THR A 3 28.71 9.94 11.45
C THR A 3 28.20 11.08 10.56
N ASP A 4 26.99 10.95 10.01
CA ASP A 4 26.40 11.99 9.15
C ASP A 4 25.77 13.14 9.96
N SER A 5 25.23 12.84 11.14
CA SER A 5 24.63 13.85 12.03
C SER A 5 25.69 14.80 12.61
N LEU A 6 26.88 14.29 12.93
CA LEU A 6 28.02 15.09 13.37
C LEU A 6 28.60 15.96 12.23
N ALA A 7 28.56 15.47 10.98
CA ALA A 7 29.00 16.24 9.82
C ALA A 7 28.02 17.38 9.49
N GLN A 8 26.71 17.16 9.61
CA GLN A 8 25.69 18.19 9.37
C GLN A 8 25.64 19.26 10.48
N SER A 9 25.84 18.86 11.75
CA SER A 9 25.93 19.81 12.87
C SER A 9 27.18 20.69 12.79
N SER A 10 28.32 20.12 12.35
CA SER A 10 29.54 20.88 12.09
C SER A 10 29.40 21.85 10.91
N LEU A 11 28.60 21.50 9.90
CA LEU A 11 28.36 22.37 8.74
C LEU A 11 27.44 23.55 9.11
N ALA A 12 26.38 23.32 9.88
CA ALA A 12 25.48 24.37 10.33
C ALA A 12 26.19 25.40 11.24
N GLN A 13 27.06 24.91 12.13
CA GLN A 13 27.83 25.78 13.02
C GLN A 13 28.96 26.54 12.30
N ALA A 14 29.42 26.07 11.14
CA ALA A 14 30.36 26.81 10.29
C ALA A 14 29.68 27.95 9.52
N VAL A 15 28.41 27.78 9.12
CA VAL A 15 27.64 28.80 8.39
C VAL A 15 27.28 29.98 9.30
N ASP A 16 26.86 29.73 10.55
CA ASP A 16 26.54 30.80 11.51
C ASP A 16 27.77 31.65 11.89
N ILE A 17 28.96 31.06 11.95
CA ILE A 17 30.19 31.82 12.26
C ILE A 17 30.63 32.65 11.06
N GLU A 18 30.35 32.21 9.83
CA GLU A 18 30.74 32.93 8.61
C GLU A 18 29.88 34.17 8.36
N GLU A 19 28.58 34.13 8.69
CA GLU A 19 27.63 35.24 8.56
C GLU A 19 27.90 36.39 9.56
N PHE A 20 28.27 36.08 10.81
CA PHE A 20 28.57 37.12 11.80
C PHE A 20 29.98 37.72 11.69
N ALA A 21 30.86 37.11 10.91
CA ALA A 21 32.25 37.50 10.83
C ALA A 21 32.54 38.57 9.74
N GLU A 22 31.54 38.89 8.90
CA GLU A 22 31.51 40.11 8.07
C GLU A 22 31.48 41.40 8.93
N TYR A 23 30.90 41.37 10.14
CA TYR A 23 30.72 42.57 10.97
C TYR A 23 31.87 42.83 11.96
N THR A 24 32.81 41.90 12.14
CA THR A 24 33.79 41.93 13.23
C THR A 24 35.26 41.94 12.78
N SER A 25 35.52 42.28 11.51
CA SER A 25 36.86 42.24 10.88
C SER A 25 37.62 40.91 11.05
N ALA A 26 36.92 39.85 11.47
CA ALA A 26 37.49 38.55 11.81
C ALA A 26 37.85 37.70 10.58
N GLN A 27 37.42 38.10 9.37
CA GLN A 27 37.72 37.41 8.10
C GLN A 27 39.12 37.73 7.51
N GLU A 28 39.93 38.65 8.08
CA GLU A 28 41.25 38.98 7.55
C GLU A 28 42.27 37.84 7.74
N ARG A 29 42.18 36.82 6.89
CA ARG A 29 43.10 35.68 6.84
C ARG A 29 44.29 35.99 5.95
N ILE A 30 45.49 36.08 6.53
CA ILE A 30 46.74 36.31 5.80
C ILE A 30 47.00 35.16 4.82
N ALA A 31 47.04 35.44 3.51
CA ALA A 31 47.42 34.44 2.52
C ALA A 31 48.89 34.01 2.70
N LEU A 32 49.10 32.80 3.21
CA LEU A 32 50.41 32.15 3.26
C LEU A 32 50.61 31.29 2.00
N GLY A 33 50.99 31.94 0.90
CA GLY A 33 51.36 31.26 -0.34
C GLY A 33 51.46 32.21 -1.54
N LYS A 34 52.42 31.97 -2.44
CA LYS A 34 52.71 32.89 -3.57
C LYS A 34 51.52 33.08 -4.52
N LYS A 35 50.74 32.01 -4.75
CA LYS A 35 49.50 32.05 -5.56
C LYS A 35 48.33 32.69 -4.79
N SER A 36 48.16 32.33 -3.52
CA SER A 36 47.10 32.87 -2.66
C SER A 36 47.26 34.39 -2.43
N ARG A 37 48.49 34.88 -2.21
CA ARG A 37 48.80 36.32 -2.14
C ARG A 37 48.45 37.08 -3.43
N LYS A 38 48.62 36.45 -4.61
CA LYS A 38 48.27 37.09 -5.89
C LYS A 38 46.75 37.22 -6.05
N VAL A 39 45.98 36.24 -5.58
CA VAL A 39 44.51 36.27 -5.60
C VAL A 39 43.98 37.26 -4.57
N GLU A 40 44.51 37.26 -3.35
CA GLU A 40 44.13 38.22 -2.31
C GLU A 40 44.48 39.65 -2.73
N ALA A 41 45.62 39.87 -3.38
CA ALA A 41 46.00 41.17 -3.95
C ALA A 41 45.09 41.59 -5.11
N ARG A 42 44.62 40.65 -5.95
CA ARG A 42 43.63 40.95 -6.99
C ARG A 42 42.27 41.31 -6.36
N LYS A 43 41.81 40.54 -5.38
CA LYS A 43 40.56 40.81 -4.66
C LYS A 43 40.59 42.16 -3.93
N ARG A 44 41.71 42.51 -3.29
CA ARG A 44 41.89 43.86 -2.70
C ARG A 44 41.87 44.98 -3.74
N ARG A 45 42.43 44.75 -4.94
CA ARG A 45 42.37 45.73 -6.03
C ARG A 45 40.97 45.88 -6.61
N GLU A 46 40.24 44.78 -6.78
CA GLU A 46 38.84 44.79 -7.22
C GLU A 46 37.95 45.51 -6.21
N ALA A 47 38.07 45.20 -4.91
CA ALA A 47 37.34 45.89 -3.85
C ALA A 47 37.69 47.38 -3.74
N MET A 48 38.96 47.75 -3.92
CA MET A 48 39.38 49.15 -3.99
C MET A 48 38.79 49.85 -5.21
N ASN A 49 38.68 49.16 -6.34
CA ASN A 49 38.11 49.71 -7.56
C ASN A 49 36.59 49.90 -7.44
N GLU A 50 35.90 48.99 -6.78
CA GLU A 50 34.46 49.09 -6.48
C GLU A 50 34.16 50.29 -5.57
N LEU A 51 34.92 50.46 -4.48
CA LEU A 51 34.81 51.64 -3.60
C LEU A 51 35.11 52.97 -4.32
N ILE A 52 35.96 52.97 -5.34
CA ILE A 52 36.23 54.16 -6.17
C ILE A 52 35.04 54.47 -7.08
N VAL A 53 34.38 53.44 -7.63
CA VAL A 53 33.21 53.61 -8.50
C VAL A 53 32.00 54.09 -7.70
N ASP A 54 31.78 53.55 -6.49
CA ASP A 54 30.72 54.03 -5.58
C ASP A 54 30.96 55.49 -5.11
N ALA A 55 32.20 55.95 -5.11
CA ALA A 55 32.54 57.34 -4.77
C ALA A 55 32.30 58.34 -5.90
N GLU A 56 31.97 57.91 -7.14
CA GLU A 56 31.61 58.84 -8.23
C GLU A 56 30.19 59.42 -8.07
N GLU A 57 29.35 58.87 -7.18
CA GLU A 57 28.08 59.45 -6.75
C GLU A 57 28.24 60.31 -5.48
N GLN A 58 28.99 61.41 -5.55
CA GLN A 58 29.25 62.27 -4.39
C GLN A 58 28.24 63.42 -4.22
N ASP A 59 27.65 63.50 -3.03
CA ASP A 59 26.96 64.66 -2.46
C ASP A 59 27.99 65.67 -1.89
N GLU A 60 27.63 66.97 -1.84
CA GLU A 60 28.49 68.08 -1.42
C GLU A 60 29.06 67.86 0.00
N GLU A 61 28.30 67.22 0.89
CA GLU A 61 28.70 66.93 2.27
C GLU A 61 29.86 65.90 2.37
N THR A 62 29.92 64.93 1.46
CA THR A 62 30.97 63.90 1.44
C THR A 62 32.30 64.48 0.96
N MET A 63 32.26 65.39 -0.03
CA MET A 63 33.47 66.10 -0.49
C MET A 63 34.06 67.01 0.59
N GLU A 64 33.21 67.69 1.37
CA GLU A 64 33.68 68.53 2.48
C GLU A 64 34.35 67.70 3.57
N TRP A 65 33.80 66.52 3.87
CA TRP A 65 34.39 65.61 4.85
C TRP A 65 35.74 65.03 4.38
N GLU A 66 35.85 64.66 3.11
CA GLU A 66 37.10 64.16 2.51
C GLU A 66 38.21 65.21 2.47
N LEU A 67 37.88 66.45 2.09
CA LEU A 67 38.82 67.59 2.13
C LEU A 67 39.33 67.86 3.55
N GLU A 68 38.47 67.69 4.55
CA GLU A 68 38.81 67.92 5.94
C GLU A 68 39.67 66.78 6.53
N GLN A 69 39.49 65.53 6.08
CA GLN A 69 40.40 64.42 6.39
C GLN A 69 41.78 64.60 5.71
N LEU A 70 41.83 65.07 4.46
CA LEU A 70 43.07 65.40 3.74
C LEU A 70 43.86 66.53 4.43
N ARG A 71 43.15 67.54 4.94
CA ARG A 71 43.74 68.64 5.74
C ARG A 71 44.34 68.14 7.05
N ARG A 72 43.68 67.19 7.71
CA ARG A 72 44.13 66.59 8.97
C ARG A 72 45.21 65.52 8.79
N GLY A 73 45.26 64.88 7.61
CA GLY A 73 46.21 63.84 7.22
C GLY A 73 47.58 64.32 6.74
N GLY A 74 47.81 65.64 6.69
CA GLY A 74 49.15 66.22 6.53
C GLY A 74 49.64 66.45 5.09
N LEU A 75 48.76 66.40 4.09
CA LEU A 75 49.11 66.80 2.72
C LEU A 75 48.90 68.31 2.55
N ARG A 76 49.90 69.11 2.94
CA ARG A 76 49.97 70.52 2.53
C ARG A 76 50.42 70.55 1.08
N SER A 77 49.49 70.76 0.15
CA SER A 77 49.85 71.14 -1.21
C SER A 77 50.69 72.41 -1.15
N GLU A 78 51.89 72.31 -1.68
CA GLU A 78 52.90 73.36 -1.69
C GLU A 78 52.56 74.37 -2.78
N ASP A 79 51.58 75.22 -2.49
CA ASP A 79 51.30 76.42 -3.26
C ASP A 79 51.92 77.64 -2.56
N THR A 80 52.91 78.19 -3.27
CA THR A 80 53.40 79.57 -3.23
C THR A 80 53.52 80.23 -1.84
N ILE A 81 54.78 80.26 -1.37
CA ILE A 81 55.26 81.19 -0.34
C ILE A 81 55.17 82.62 -0.90
N GLU A 82 53.98 83.21 -0.87
CA GLU A 82 53.83 84.66 -0.89
C GLU A 82 53.83 85.16 0.55
N LYS A 83 54.71 86.14 0.82
CA LYS A 83 54.83 86.82 2.11
C LYS A 83 53.50 87.48 2.48
N ALA A 84 52.74 86.83 3.36
CA ALA A 84 51.60 87.47 4.00
C ALA A 84 52.09 88.62 4.90
N PRO A 85 51.50 89.83 4.76
CA PRO A 85 51.90 91.02 5.50
C PRO A 85 51.68 90.84 7.01
N LYS A 86 52.39 91.66 7.80
CA LYS A 86 52.36 91.73 9.27
C LYS A 86 50.93 91.54 9.81
N PRO A 87 50.72 90.79 10.91
CA PRO A 87 49.39 90.48 11.42
C PRO A 87 48.64 91.77 11.81
N THR A 88 47.71 92.18 10.98
CA THR A 88 46.64 93.10 11.38
C THR A 88 45.67 92.30 12.23
N TYR A 89 45.55 92.68 13.50
CA TYR A 89 44.58 92.16 14.45
C TYR A 89 43.18 92.16 13.84
N LYS A 90 42.64 90.99 13.50
CA LYS A 90 41.21 90.80 13.27
C LYS A 90 40.61 90.46 14.63
N PRO A 91 39.80 91.34 15.25
CA PRO A 91 39.12 90.99 16.48
C PRO A 91 38.25 89.76 16.22
N THR A 92 38.42 88.73 17.06
CA THR A 92 37.43 87.65 17.18
C THR A 92 36.06 88.28 17.34
N PRO A 93 35.06 87.97 16.49
CA PRO A 93 33.70 88.40 16.71
C PRO A 93 33.33 87.96 18.12
N ILE A 94 33.12 88.92 19.01
CA ILE A 94 32.62 88.65 20.35
C ILE A 94 31.29 87.92 20.12
N PRO A 95 31.10 86.70 20.64
CA PRO A 95 29.81 86.02 20.50
C PRO A 95 28.74 87.00 21.00
N SER A 96 27.72 87.25 20.19
CA SER A 96 26.64 88.16 20.57
C SER A 96 26.15 87.74 21.95
N ILE A 97 26.01 88.71 22.85
CA ILE A 97 25.71 88.49 24.27
C ILE A 97 24.49 87.56 24.34
N THR A 98 24.72 86.31 24.74
CA THR A 98 23.64 85.38 25.00
C THR A 98 22.91 85.92 26.24
N PRO A 99 21.62 86.25 26.14
CA PRO A 99 20.91 86.82 27.28
C PRO A 99 20.98 85.82 28.43
N ILE A 100 21.39 86.30 29.61
CA ILE A 100 21.44 85.51 30.83
C ILE A 100 20.06 84.86 30.99
N PRO A 101 19.98 83.53 31.12
CA PRO A 101 18.70 82.83 31.16
C PRO A 101 17.86 83.39 32.30
N THR A 102 16.76 84.05 31.94
CA THR A 102 15.77 84.49 32.91
C THR A 102 15.07 83.25 33.49
N LEU A 103 14.63 83.36 34.76
CA LEU A 103 14.09 82.21 35.50
C LEU A 103 12.86 81.59 34.80
N GLY A 104 12.01 82.41 34.17
CA GLY A 104 10.80 81.97 33.45
C GLY A 104 11.09 81.00 32.28
N PRO A 105 11.92 81.37 31.29
CA PRO A 105 12.34 80.47 30.21
C PRO A 105 13.05 79.20 30.68
N ALA A 106 13.84 79.27 31.77
CA ALA A 106 14.47 78.09 32.35
C ALA A 106 13.44 77.11 32.97
N ILE A 107 12.45 77.64 33.70
CA ILE A 107 11.32 76.86 34.23
C ILE A 107 10.51 76.26 33.08
N ALA A 108 10.19 77.04 32.04
CA ALA A 108 9.43 76.57 30.87
C ALA A 108 10.12 75.41 30.15
N ARG A 109 11.45 75.48 29.96
CA ARG A 109 12.25 74.38 29.39
C ARG A 109 12.24 73.14 30.27
N LEU A 110 12.37 73.29 31.59
CA LEU A 110 12.30 72.18 32.54
C LEU A 110 10.90 71.53 32.58
N THR A 111 9.84 72.32 32.54
CA THR A 111 8.48 71.79 32.44
C THR A 111 8.27 71.06 31.11
N HIS A 112 8.79 71.60 30.00
CA HIS A 112 8.70 70.95 28.70
C HIS A 112 9.48 69.63 28.67
N SER A 113 10.71 69.60 29.20
CA SER A 113 11.50 68.36 29.27
C SER A 113 10.86 67.32 30.17
N LEU A 114 10.26 67.73 31.29
CA LEU A 114 9.53 66.83 32.19
C LEU A 114 8.27 66.27 31.52
N THR A 115 7.51 67.09 30.79
CA THR A 115 6.36 66.60 30.01
C THR A 115 6.78 65.65 28.90
N ALA A 116 7.86 65.96 28.17
CA ALA A 116 8.39 65.08 27.13
C ALA A 116 8.86 63.74 27.70
N LEU A 117 9.57 63.76 28.84
CA LEU A 117 10.00 62.56 29.55
C LEU A 117 8.81 61.73 30.06
N THR A 118 7.78 62.38 30.61
CA THR A 118 6.57 61.71 31.11
C THR A 118 5.81 61.01 29.99
N THR A 119 5.61 61.71 28.86
CA THR A 119 4.95 61.14 27.68
C THR A 119 5.77 59.99 27.08
N SER A 120 7.09 60.16 26.97
CA SER A 120 7.99 59.10 26.48
C SER A 120 7.98 57.88 27.42
N HIS A 121 8.00 58.07 28.73
CA HIS A 121 7.89 57.00 29.70
C HIS A 121 6.55 56.26 29.56
N ALA A 122 5.43 56.97 29.45
CA ALA A 122 4.12 56.37 29.25
C ALA A 122 4.04 55.55 27.95
N GLN A 123 4.59 56.09 26.85
CA GLN A 123 4.66 55.38 25.57
C GLN A 123 5.55 54.13 25.65
N ASN A 124 6.75 54.24 26.23
CA ASN A 124 7.65 53.11 26.40
C ASN A 124 7.05 52.03 27.31
N THR A 125 6.33 52.42 28.37
CA THR A 125 5.64 51.48 29.25
C THR A 125 4.55 50.73 28.51
N ALA A 126 3.75 51.43 27.69
CA ALA A 126 2.72 50.82 26.85
C ALA A 126 3.33 49.84 25.82
N SER A 127 4.43 50.23 25.17
CA SER A 127 5.17 49.35 24.26
C SER A 127 5.77 48.13 24.98
N MET A 128 6.29 48.30 26.21
CA MET A 128 6.78 47.18 27.00
C MET A 128 5.67 46.20 27.36
N THR A 129 4.48 46.69 27.73
CA THR A 129 3.33 45.82 27.99
C THR A 129 2.85 45.11 26.74
N SER A 130 2.79 45.78 25.58
CA SER A 130 2.38 45.13 24.33
C SER A 130 3.39 44.06 23.89
N LEU A 131 4.69 44.34 24.02
CA LEU A 131 5.74 43.36 23.72
C LEU A 131 5.71 42.16 24.69
N ALA A 132 5.38 42.39 25.96
CA ALA A 132 5.19 41.30 26.92
C ALA A 132 4.01 40.41 26.51
N ASP A 133 2.88 41.01 26.12
CA ASP A 133 1.70 40.27 25.65
C ASP A 133 2.01 39.50 24.35
N GLU A 134 2.68 40.13 23.38
CA GLU A 134 3.11 39.48 22.13
C GLU A 134 4.04 38.31 22.39
N ARG A 135 5.00 38.46 23.31
CA ARG A 135 5.89 37.37 23.72
C ARG A 135 5.10 36.18 24.25
N THR A 136 4.11 36.38 25.11
CA THR A 136 3.30 35.26 25.64
C THR A 136 2.51 34.55 24.54
N LYS A 137 1.99 35.28 23.55
CA LYS A 137 1.30 34.70 22.38
C LYS A 137 2.27 33.94 21.47
N LEU A 138 3.49 34.43 21.31
CA LEU A 138 4.52 33.73 20.54
C LEU A 138 4.95 32.45 21.27
N GLU A 139 5.14 32.48 22.58
CA GLU A 139 5.45 31.30 23.39
C GLU A 139 4.33 30.25 23.31
N SER A 140 3.05 30.66 23.34
CA SER A 140 1.92 29.73 23.18
C SER A 140 1.88 29.12 21.78
N ARG A 141 2.05 29.94 20.74
CA ARG A 141 2.06 29.48 19.35
C ARG A 141 3.26 28.58 19.05
N GLU A 142 4.43 28.90 19.61
CA GLU A 142 5.63 28.07 19.50
C GLU A 142 5.40 26.70 20.15
N LYS A 143 4.75 26.66 21.31
CA LYS A 143 4.35 25.40 21.95
C LYS A 143 3.39 24.59 21.08
N GLU A 144 2.31 25.22 20.58
CA GLU A 144 1.36 24.56 19.66
C GLU A 144 2.06 24.00 18.42
N MET A 145 3.00 24.75 17.84
CA MET A 145 3.78 24.28 16.69
C MET A 145 4.69 23.11 17.05
N ARG A 146 5.35 23.12 18.21
CA ARG A 146 6.15 21.97 18.67
C ARG A 146 5.30 20.72 18.88
N ASP A 147 4.11 20.86 19.47
CA ASP A 147 3.19 19.75 19.69
C ASP A 147 2.68 19.18 18.34
N MET A 148 2.36 20.04 17.37
CA MET A 148 2.00 19.61 16.01
C MET A 148 3.14 18.87 15.32
N ILE A 149 4.38 19.33 15.44
CA ILE A 149 5.56 18.66 14.88
C ILE A 149 5.74 17.28 15.50
N ALA A 150 5.67 17.17 16.83
CA ALA A 150 5.81 15.90 17.53
C ALA A 150 4.76 14.87 17.09
N ASN A 151 3.49 15.28 17.01
CA ASN A 151 2.41 14.42 16.53
C ASN A 151 2.60 14.01 15.05
N ALA A 152 3.11 14.92 14.21
CA ALA A 152 3.40 14.63 12.82
C ALA A 152 4.58 13.65 12.67
N GLU A 153 5.59 13.76 13.51
CA GLU A 153 6.73 12.83 13.55
C GLU A 153 6.31 11.44 14.02
N GLU A 154 5.46 11.33 15.05
CA GLU A 154 4.92 10.05 15.51
C GLU A 154 4.10 9.37 14.40
N LYS A 155 3.18 10.12 13.77
CA LYS A 155 2.39 9.63 12.63
C LYS A 155 3.30 9.16 11.50
N ARG A 156 4.29 9.97 11.11
CA ARG A 156 5.25 9.62 10.06
C ARG A 156 6.06 8.36 10.41
N SER A 157 6.52 8.24 11.65
CA SER A 157 7.29 7.09 12.12
C SER A 157 6.46 5.81 12.03
N TRP A 158 5.20 5.85 12.50
CA TRP A 158 4.29 4.72 12.42
C TRP A 158 4.01 4.32 10.96
N PHE A 159 3.71 5.28 10.07
CA PHE A 159 3.47 4.97 8.65
C PHE A 159 4.73 4.47 7.94
N SER A 160 5.92 4.90 8.36
CA SER A 160 7.18 4.37 7.85
C SER A 160 7.34 2.89 8.22
N ALA A 161 7.06 2.52 9.47
CA ALA A 161 7.12 1.13 9.92
C ALA A 161 6.02 0.27 9.26
N PHE A 162 4.80 0.80 9.14
CA PHE A 162 3.72 0.13 8.42
C PHE A 162 4.07 -0.10 6.96
N ARG A 163 4.64 0.90 6.28
CA ARG A 163 5.11 0.77 4.89
C ARG A 163 6.18 -0.31 4.75
N GLU A 164 7.20 -0.30 5.60
CA GLU A 164 8.27 -1.30 5.58
C GLU A 164 7.70 -2.72 5.79
N TRP A 165 6.73 -2.86 6.70
CA TRP A 165 6.04 -4.12 6.90
C TRP A 165 5.19 -4.53 5.69
N VAL A 166 4.40 -3.63 5.09
CA VAL A 166 3.63 -3.93 3.87
C VAL A 166 4.54 -4.30 2.70
N GLU A 167 5.69 -3.64 2.57
CA GLU A 167 6.70 -3.97 1.56
C GLU A 167 7.24 -5.39 1.77
N SER A 168 7.47 -5.79 3.03
CA SER A 168 7.84 -7.17 3.35
C SER A 168 6.72 -8.18 3.00
N VAL A 169 5.44 -7.84 3.24
CA VAL A 169 4.29 -8.65 2.82
C VAL A 169 4.23 -8.76 1.30
N ALA A 170 4.45 -7.67 0.57
CA ALA A 170 4.48 -7.70 -0.90
C ALA A 170 5.57 -8.65 -1.42
N THR A 171 6.79 -8.54 -0.91
CA THR A 171 7.89 -9.46 -1.31
C THR A 171 7.59 -10.93 -0.95
N PHE A 172 6.93 -11.16 0.19
CA PHE A 172 6.49 -12.49 0.59
C PHE A 172 5.44 -13.05 -0.38
N LEU A 173 4.44 -12.24 -0.73
CA LEU A 173 3.40 -12.64 -1.67
C LEU A 173 3.99 -12.89 -3.06
N ASP A 174 4.91 -12.06 -3.55
CA ASP A 174 5.58 -12.28 -4.85
C ASP A 174 6.26 -13.65 -4.95
N GLU A 175 6.80 -14.18 -3.83
CA GLU A 175 7.41 -15.51 -3.79
C GLU A 175 6.39 -16.65 -3.66
N LYS A 176 5.31 -16.44 -2.88
CA LYS A 176 4.36 -17.50 -2.50
C LYS A 176 3.15 -17.61 -3.41
N PHE A 177 2.70 -16.53 -4.02
CA PHE A 177 1.56 -16.53 -4.95
C PHE A 177 1.78 -17.49 -6.13
N PRO A 178 2.94 -17.53 -6.80
CA PRO A 178 3.18 -18.47 -7.89
C PRO A 178 3.10 -19.94 -7.44
N GLN A 179 3.47 -20.24 -6.19
CA GLN A 179 3.38 -21.59 -5.63
C GLN A 179 1.90 -21.98 -5.41
N LEU A 180 1.10 -21.04 -4.91
CA LEU A 180 -0.34 -21.19 -4.76
C LEU A 180 -1.04 -21.40 -6.11
N GLU A 181 -0.76 -20.56 -7.11
CA GLU A 181 -1.35 -20.67 -8.45
C GLU A 181 -1.05 -22.02 -9.10
N LYS A 182 0.18 -22.52 -8.95
CA LYS A 182 0.56 -23.84 -9.44
C LYS A 182 -0.24 -24.97 -8.78
N LEU A 183 -0.52 -24.87 -7.48
CA LEU A 183 -1.37 -25.85 -6.79
C LEU A 183 -2.83 -25.73 -7.21
N GLU A 184 -3.29 -24.50 -7.45
CA GLU A 184 -4.64 -24.26 -7.94
C GLU A 184 -4.85 -24.83 -9.35
N GLU A 185 -3.85 -24.72 -10.22
CA GLU A 185 -3.80 -25.34 -11.56
C GLU A 185 -3.73 -26.87 -11.47
N GLU A 186 -2.91 -27.42 -10.58
CA GLU A 186 -2.82 -28.87 -10.36
C GLU A 186 -4.18 -29.42 -9.89
N HIS A 187 -4.85 -28.74 -8.97
CA HIS A 187 -6.20 -29.12 -8.51
C HIS A 187 -7.21 -29.13 -9.67
N VAL A 188 -7.20 -28.07 -10.48
CA VAL A 188 -8.06 -27.97 -11.68
C VAL A 188 -7.75 -29.07 -12.69
N SER A 189 -6.48 -29.39 -12.92
CA SER A 189 -6.05 -30.47 -13.81
C SER A 189 -6.57 -31.83 -13.34
N LEU A 190 -6.53 -32.11 -12.03
CA LEU A 190 -7.04 -33.37 -11.48
C LEU A 190 -8.56 -33.50 -11.69
N LEU A 191 -9.31 -32.41 -11.50
CA LEU A 191 -10.75 -32.38 -11.77
C LEU A 191 -11.06 -32.61 -13.25
N GLN A 192 -10.30 -31.98 -14.15
CA GLN A 192 -10.45 -32.15 -15.59
C GLN A 192 -10.15 -33.59 -16.03
N GLU A 193 -9.09 -34.20 -15.51
CA GLU A 193 -8.74 -35.59 -15.81
C GLU A 193 -9.84 -36.55 -15.36
N ARG A 194 -10.36 -36.36 -14.14
CA ARG A 194 -11.52 -37.12 -13.62
C ARG A 194 -12.74 -36.97 -14.53
N TYR A 195 -13.07 -35.74 -14.91
CA TYR A 195 -14.19 -35.46 -15.81
C TYR A 195 -14.02 -36.12 -17.18
N ASP A 196 -12.84 -35.99 -17.78
CA ASP A 196 -12.52 -36.58 -19.08
C ASP A 196 -12.64 -38.11 -19.07
N MET A 197 -12.15 -38.76 -18.01
CA MET A 197 -12.29 -40.22 -17.84
C MET A 197 -13.77 -40.64 -17.80
N ILE A 198 -14.59 -39.93 -17.02
CA ILE A 198 -16.03 -40.21 -16.90
C ILE A 198 -16.74 -39.94 -18.24
N SER A 199 -16.45 -38.81 -18.87
CA SER A 199 -17.08 -38.36 -20.12
C SER A 199 -16.76 -39.28 -21.30
N LYS A 200 -15.47 -39.66 -21.47
CA LYS A 200 -15.03 -40.62 -22.49
C LYS A 200 -15.72 -41.97 -22.30
N ARG A 201 -15.81 -42.44 -21.05
CA ARG A 201 -16.51 -43.68 -20.73
C ARG A 201 -17.99 -43.62 -21.09
N ARG A 202 -18.69 -42.54 -20.72
CA ARG A 202 -20.13 -42.36 -21.05
C ARG A 202 -20.38 -42.30 -22.55
N THR A 203 -19.49 -41.64 -23.28
CA THR A 203 -19.55 -41.58 -24.74
C THR A 203 -19.40 -42.97 -25.35
N ALA A 204 -18.40 -43.75 -24.93
CA ALA A 204 -18.21 -45.13 -25.39
C ALA A 204 -19.39 -46.03 -25.00
N ASP A 205 -19.92 -45.84 -23.80
CA ASP A 205 -21.09 -46.56 -23.30
C ASP A 205 -22.35 -46.28 -24.12
N SER A 206 -22.55 -45.02 -24.52
CA SER A 206 -23.66 -44.58 -25.39
C SER A 206 -23.47 -45.07 -26.83
N GLU A 207 -22.25 -45.02 -27.37
CA GLU A 207 -21.92 -45.57 -28.69
C GLU A 207 -22.21 -47.08 -28.76
N ASP A 208 -21.83 -47.81 -27.70
CA ASP A 208 -22.13 -49.24 -27.59
C ASP A 208 -23.64 -49.52 -27.58
N ASP A 209 -24.42 -48.74 -26.84
CA ASP A 209 -25.88 -48.91 -26.76
C ASP A 209 -26.56 -48.53 -28.08
N LEU A 210 -26.11 -47.46 -28.74
CA LEU A 210 -26.55 -47.08 -30.08
C LEU A 210 -26.23 -48.17 -31.11
N SER A 211 -25.05 -48.82 -31.00
CA SER A 211 -24.65 -49.91 -31.90
C SER A 211 -25.55 -51.14 -31.81
N LEU A 212 -26.28 -51.35 -30.70
CA LEU A 212 -27.23 -52.45 -30.55
C LEU A 212 -28.50 -52.21 -31.38
N PHE A 213 -28.94 -50.96 -31.49
CA PHE A 213 -30.17 -50.59 -32.18
C PHE A 213 -29.92 -50.20 -33.65
N LEU A 214 -28.88 -49.40 -33.91
CA LEU A 214 -28.54 -48.87 -35.24
C LEU A 214 -27.59 -49.78 -36.04
N GLY A 215 -26.99 -50.78 -35.39
CA GLY A 215 -25.88 -51.55 -35.93
C GLY A 215 -24.54 -50.82 -35.84
N THR A 216 -23.43 -51.52 -36.10
CA THR A 216 -22.10 -50.88 -36.15
C THR A 216 -21.93 -50.18 -37.49
N LEU A 217 -21.56 -48.88 -37.50
CA LEU A 217 -21.11 -48.24 -38.73
C LEU A 217 -19.92 -49.02 -39.32
N PRO A 218 -19.79 -49.11 -40.67
CA PRO A 218 -18.62 -49.69 -41.30
C PRO A 218 -17.42 -48.75 -41.08
N SER A 219 -16.79 -48.85 -39.92
CA SER A 219 -15.45 -48.32 -39.70
C SER A 219 -14.46 -49.22 -40.44
N GLN A 220 -13.46 -48.65 -41.11
CA GLN A 220 -12.36 -49.42 -41.69
C GLN A 220 -11.73 -50.24 -40.56
N GLN A 221 -12.03 -51.53 -40.54
CA GLN A 221 -11.49 -52.50 -39.60
C GLN A 221 -10.02 -52.71 -39.96
N SER A 222 -9.17 -51.78 -39.55
CA SER A 222 -7.72 -51.96 -39.61
C SER A 222 -7.32 -52.84 -38.43
N GLU A 223 -6.96 -54.09 -38.69
CA GLU A 223 -6.21 -54.89 -37.73
C GLU A 223 -4.80 -54.29 -37.63
N GLU A 224 -4.59 -53.40 -36.65
CA GLU A 224 -3.27 -52.87 -36.36
C GLU A 224 -2.48 -53.89 -35.54
N ILE A 225 -1.30 -54.23 -36.05
CA ILE A 225 -0.36 -55.14 -35.38
C ILE A 225 0.71 -54.24 -34.74
N ASP A 226 0.86 -54.34 -33.41
CA ASP A 226 1.88 -53.62 -32.63
C ASP A 226 3.30 -54.04 -33.08
N GLU A 227 4.33 -53.24 -32.78
CA GLU A 227 5.74 -53.47 -33.18
C GLU A 227 6.30 -54.84 -32.70
N ILE A 228 5.64 -55.47 -31.73
CA ILE A 228 5.97 -56.79 -31.16
C ILE A 228 5.16 -57.93 -31.81
N GLY A 229 4.38 -57.66 -32.87
CA GLY A 229 3.62 -58.66 -33.62
C GLY A 229 2.32 -59.12 -32.93
N ARG A 230 1.83 -58.35 -31.96
CA ARG A 230 0.58 -58.63 -31.23
C ARG A 230 -0.58 -57.93 -31.91
N LEU A 231 -1.70 -58.63 -32.07
CA LEU A 231 -2.94 -58.06 -32.60
C LEU A 231 -3.48 -57.04 -31.58
N VAL A 232 -3.53 -55.76 -31.96
CA VAL A 232 -4.19 -54.74 -31.13
C VAL A 232 -5.69 -54.93 -31.34
N TYR A 233 -6.36 -55.52 -30.35
CA TYR A 233 -7.82 -55.64 -30.39
C TYR A 233 -8.42 -54.24 -30.50
N ASN A 234 -9.16 -54.00 -31.57
CA ASN A 234 -9.92 -52.78 -31.79
C ASN A 234 -10.73 -52.43 -30.53
N VAL A 235 -10.66 -51.17 -30.09
CA VAL A 235 -11.36 -50.62 -28.91
C VAL A 235 -12.87 -50.89 -28.96
N ASN A 236 -13.44 -51.11 -30.15
CA ASN A 236 -14.86 -51.40 -30.39
C ASN A 236 -15.16 -52.87 -30.73
N SER A 237 -14.22 -53.78 -30.43
CA SER A 237 -14.44 -55.23 -30.52
C SER A 237 -15.64 -55.68 -29.67
N PRO A 238 -16.43 -56.69 -30.10
CA PRO A 238 -17.51 -57.25 -29.29
C PRO A 238 -17.08 -57.68 -27.87
N SER A 239 -15.84 -58.12 -27.67
CA SER A 239 -15.32 -58.46 -26.34
C SER A 239 -15.15 -57.21 -25.46
N ALA A 240 -14.53 -56.15 -25.99
CA ALA A 240 -14.34 -54.89 -25.29
C ALA A 240 -15.69 -54.25 -24.88
N ARG A 241 -16.69 -54.31 -25.76
CA ARG A 241 -18.07 -53.86 -25.46
C ARG A 241 -18.70 -54.65 -24.32
N ARG A 242 -18.49 -55.97 -24.30
CA ARG A 242 -18.99 -56.85 -23.22
C ARG A 242 -18.32 -56.52 -21.89
N ASP A 243 -17.02 -56.26 -21.90
CA ASP A 243 -16.25 -55.92 -20.71
C ASP A 243 -16.67 -54.55 -20.14
N ARG A 244 -16.87 -53.54 -21.01
CA ARG A 244 -17.41 -52.22 -20.61
C ARG A 244 -18.79 -52.34 -19.98
N ARG A 245 -19.70 -53.11 -20.59
CA ARG A 245 -21.04 -53.37 -20.04
C ARG A 245 -20.97 -54.07 -18.68
N ALA A 246 -20.12 -55.09 -18.55
CA ALA A 246 -19.93 -55.80 -17.28
C ALA A 246 -19.40 -54.86 -16.20
N ALA A 247 -18.44 -54.00 -16.53
CA ALA A 247 -17.92 -52.98 -15.62
C ALA A 247 -18.99 -51.95 -15.21
N ARG A 248 -19.85 -51.51 -16.14
CA ARG A 248 -20.99 -50.61 -15.86
C ARG A 248 -21.96 -51.25 -14.87
N ILE A 249 -22.31 -52.53 -15.08
CA ILE A 249 -23.19 -53.29 -14.18
C ILE A 249 -22.52 -53.47 -12.81
N ALA A 250 -21.22 -53.77 -12.75
CA ALA A 250 -20.48 -53.92 -11.50
C ALA A 250 -20.49 -52.62 -10.67
N ARG A 251 -20.23 -51.47 -11.29
CA ARG A 251 -20.31 -50.16 -10.60
C ARG A 251 -21.71 -49.90 -10.06
N ARG A 252 -22.73 -50.14 -10.88
CA ARG A 252 -24.13 -49.92 -10.50
C ARG A 252 -24.58 -50.82 -9.36
N THR A 253 -24.26 -52.12 -9.42
CA THR A 253 -24.57 -53.07 -8.35
C THR A 253 -23.85 -52.70 -7.05
N GLY A 254 -22.60 -52.23 -7.14
CA GLY A 254 -21.86 -51.66 -6.01
C GLY A 254 -22.54 -50.44 -5.39
N ARG A 255 -23.05 -49.49 -6.19
CA ARG A 255 -23.78 -48.31 -5.70
C ARG A 255 -25.08 -48.68 -4.98
N ARG A 256 -25.90 -49.53 -5.61
CA ARG A 256 -27.15 -50.04 -5.00
C ARG A 256 -26.90 -50.73 -3.66
N ALA A 257 -25.83 -51.51 -3.56
CA ALA A 257 -25.45 -52.17 -2.31
C ALA A 257 -25.04 -51.18 -1.20
N ARG A 258 -24.46 -50.02 -1.56
CA ARG A 258 -24.00 -49.00 -0.61
C ARG A 258 -25.12 -48.05 -0.16
N GLN A 259 -26.00 -47.64 -1.07
CA GLN A 259 -27.02 -46.62 -0.78
C GLN A 259 -28.33 -47.19 -0.23
N ASN A 260 -28.51 -48.52 -0.21
CA ASN A 260 -29.76 -49.17 0.20
C ASN A 260 -30.98 -48.60 -0.54
N ASP A 261 -30.75 -48.03 -1.73
CA ASP A 261 -31.75 -47.31 -2.50
C ASP A 261 -32.44 -48.27 -3.46
N SER A 262 -33.70 -48.57 -3.15
CA SER A 262 -34.56 -49.44 -3.94
C SER A 262 -35.14 -48.76 -5.19
N GLN A 263 -34.91 -47.46 -5.41
CA GLN A 263 -35.58 -46.64 -6.43
C GLN A 263 -34.70 -46.18 -7.61
N GLU A 264 -33.42 -46.57 -7.69
CA GLU A 264 -32.62 -46.29 -8.91
C GLU A 264 -33.10 -47.15 -10.10
N ASP A 265 -34.19 -46.75 -10.74
CA ASP A 265 -34.65 -47.27 -12.03
C ASP A 265 -33.53 -47.11 -13.08
N GLU A 266 -33.46 -48.03 -14.04
CA GLU A 266 -32.37 -48.11 -15.03
C GLU A 266 -32.06 -46.79 -15.75
N GLY A 267 -33.09 -46.00 -16.01
CA GLY A 267 -32.98 -44.73 -16.72
C GLY A 267 -32.41 -43.57 -15.90
N TYR A 268 -32.24 -43.71 -14.58
CA TYR A 268 -31.83 -42.59 -13.69
C TYR A 268 -30.42 -42.75 -13.12
N SER A 269 -29.69 -43.81 -13.49
CA SER A 269 -28.30 -43.99 -13.03
C SER A 269 -27.37 -42.98 -13.70
N THR A 270 -26.84 -42.05 -12.91
CA THR A 270 -25.86 -41.05 -13.34
C THR A 270 -24.53 -41.65 -13.85
N ASP A 271 -24.11 -42.81 -13.34
CA ASP A 271 -22.77 -43.39 -13.59
C ASP A 271 -21.62 -42.36 -13.53
N SER A 272 -21.55 -41.60 -12.44
CA SER A 272 -20.52 -40.58 -12.16
C SER A 272 -19.26 -41.13 -11.48
N SER A 273 -19.28 -42.36 -10.97
CA SER A 273 -18.16 -42.94 -10.23
C SER A 273 -17.03 -43.41 -11.15
N LEU A 274 -15.77 -43.14 -10.79
CA LEU A 274 -14.59 -43.74 -11.43
C LEU A 274 -14.48 -45.26 -11.15
N PRO A 275 -13.75 -46.02 -11.98
CA PRO A 275 -13.30 -47.38 -11.64
C PRO A 275 -12.47 -47.39 -10.35
N PRO A 276 -12.45 -48.50 -9.57
CA PRO A 276 -11.76 -48.54 -8.28
C PRO A 276 -10.26 -48.21 -8.31
N SER A 277 -9.56 -48.56 -9.39
CA SER A 277 -8.13 -48.24 -9.55
C SER A 277 -7.94 -46.73 -9.72
N ASP A 278 -8.60 -46.16 -10.74
CA ASP A 278 -8.51 -44.73 -11.04
C ASP A 278 -9.02 -43.85 -9.88
N ALA A 279 -10.01 -44.34 -9.13
CA ALA A 279 -10.49 -43.67 -7.92
C ALA A 279 -9.41 -43.59 -6.83
N ALA A 280 -8.67 -44.69 -6.60
CA ALA A 280 -7.58 -44.72 -5.62
C ALA A 280 -6.38 -43.86 -6.08
N ASP A 281 -6.09 -43.85 -7.38
CA ASP A 281 -5.04 -42.99 -7.95
C ASP A 281 -5.41 -41.51 -7.83
N TYR A 282 -6.68 -41.16 -8.08
CA TYR A 282 -7.20 -39.81 -7.89
C TYR A 282 -7.14 -39.38 -6.42
N GLU A 283 -7.58 -40.22 -5.48
CA GLU A 283 -7.48 -39.95 -4.04
C GLU A 283 -6.02 -39.69 -3.62
N THR A 284 -5.09 -40.53 -4.08
CA THR A 284 -3.65 -40.35 -3.80
C THR A 284 -3.10 -39.04 -4.38
N ALA A 285 -3.55 -38.65 -5.57
CA ALA A 285 -3.15 -37.39 -6.20
C ALA A 285 -3.69 -36.18 -5.42
N VAL A 286 -4.95 -36.23 -4.95
CA VAL A 286 -5.53 -35.20 -4.09
C VAL A 286 -4.78 -35.13 -2.75
N GLU A 287 -4.50 -36.25 -2.09
CA GLU A 287 -3.71 -36.25 -0.84
C GLU A 287 -2.34 -35.59 -1.03
N LYS A 288 -1.65 -35.90 -2.13
CA LYS A 288 -0.36 -35.29 -2.47
C LYS A 288 -0.48 -33.78 -2.69
N LEU A 289 -1.57 -33.32 -3.32
CA LEU A 289 -1.86 -31.89 -3.48
C LEU A 289 -2.04 -31.21 -2.11
N LEU A 290 -2.81 -31.82 -1.20
CA LEU A 290 -3.05 -31.29 0.14
C LEU A 290 -1.77 -31.23 0.99
N LEU A 291 -0.84 -32.19 0.82
CA LEU A 291 0.48 -32.16 1.44
C LEU A 291 1.32 -30.99 0.92
N LYS A 292 1.39 -30.81 -0.41
CA LYS A 292 2.12 -29.68 -1.01
C LYS A 292 1.55 -28.33 -0.57
N ARG A 293 0.22 -28.21 -0.45
CA ARG A 293 -0.45 -27.02 0.10
C ARG A 293 0.06 -26.67 1.49
N ARG A 294 0.20 -27.67 2.36
CA ARG A 294 0.74 -27.46 3.72
C ARG A 294 2.20 -27.04 3.70
N ASP A 295 2.96 -27.49 2.71
CA ASP A 295 4.38 -27.18 2.58
C ASP A 295 4.64 -25.74 2.09
N VAL A 296 3.66 -25.06 1.46
CA VAL A 296 3.80 -23.67 0.97
C VAL A 296 4.28 -22.70 2.06
N LEU A 297 3.83 -22.88 3.31
CA LEU A 297 4.17 -22.04 4.45
C LEU A 297 5.16 -22.70 5.42
N SER A 298 5.71 -23.88 5.10
CA SER A 298 6.54 -24.67 6.02
C SER A 298 7.90 -24.02 6.36
N ASP A 299 8.40 -23.17 5.47
CA ASP A 299 9.64 -22.41 5.60
C ASP A 299 9.45 -21.05 6.31
N VAL A 300 8.21 -20.60 6.45
CA VAL A 300 7.85 -19.32 7.08
C VAL A 300 7.95 -19.46 8.59
N ARG A 301 8.91 -18.78 9.23
CA ARG A 301 9.09 -18.81 10.70
C ARG A 301 8.31 -17.73 11.44
N ALA A 302 7.96 -16.65 10.74
CA ALA A 302 7.30 -15.48 11.30
C ALA A 302 5.79 -15.74 11.41
N LYS A 303 5.22 -15.65 12.62
CA LYS A 303 3.83 -16.05 12.90
C LYS A 303 2.81 -15.11 12.25
N ASP A 304 3.17 -13.84 12.10
CA ASP A 304 2.40 -12.80 11.42
C ASP A 304 2.26 -13.03 9.90
N PHE A 305 3.10 -13.86 9.31
CA PHE A 305 2.97 -14.30 7.91
C PHE A 305 2.29 -15.67 7.77
N GLN A 306 2.30 -16.48 8.83
CA GLN A 306 1.54 -17.74 8.87
C GLN A 306 0.04 -17.49 9.09
N ASP A 307 -0.28 -16.60 10.03
CA ASP A 307 -1.64 -16.21 10.38
C ASP A 307 -1.89 -14.75 10.01
N PRO A 308 -2.74 -14.46 9.01
CA PRO A 308 -3.03 -13.11 8.57
C PRO A 308 -3.71 -12.28 9.67
N GLY A 309 -4.38 -12.89 10.65
CA GLY A 309 -4.97 -12.20 11.80
C GLY A 309 -3.91 -11.53 12.69
N LEU A 310 -2.76 -12.18 12.87
CA LEU A 310 -1.66 -11.65 13.67
C LEU A 310 -0.81 -10.61 12.93
N GLY A 311 -0.82 -10.65 11.59
CA GLY A 311 -0.12 -9.70 10.72
C GLY A 311 -1.03 -8.61 10.19
N LEU A 312 -1.74 -8.89 9.09
CA LEU A 312 -2.65 -7.96 8.42
C LEU A 312 -3.73 -7.44 9.37
N GLY A 313 -4.41 -8.34 10.09
CA GLY A 313 -5.44 -8.04 11.08
C GLY A 313 -4.97 -6.98 12.08
N LYS A 314 -3.79 -7.20 12.66
CA LYS A 314 -3.19 -6.29 13.63
C LYS A 314 -2.84 -4.93 13.00
N TRP A 315 -2.08 -4.90 11.91
CA TRP A 315 -1.61 -3.64 11.33
C TRP A 315 -2.73 -2.79 10.74
N PHE A 316 -3.67 -3.41 10.02
CA PHE A 316 -4.84 -2.71 9.47
C PHE A 316 -5.81 -2.29 10.58
N GLY A 317 -5.96 -3.11 11.62
CA GLY A 317 -6.72 -2.75 12.82
C GLY A 317 -6.13 -1.53 13.52
N GLU A 318 -4.82 -1.53 13.80
CA GLU A 318 -4.13 -0.37 14.37
C GLU A 318 -4.23 0.87 13.48
N TRP A 319 -4.15 0.70 12.15
CA TRP A 319 -4.30 1.79 11.19
C TRP A 319 -5.69 2.42 11.29
N ARG A 320 -6.73 1.58 11.32
CA ARG A 320 -8.13 2.00 11.47
C ARG A 320 -8.35 2.70 12.80
N ASP A 321 -7.82 2.17 13.89
CA ASP A 321 -8.06 2.70 15.24
C ASP A 321 -7.32 4.02 15.48
N LYS A 322 -6.06 4.15 15.01
CA LYS A 322 -5.24 5.36 15.21
C LYS A 322 -5.51 6.44 14.16
N PHE A 323 -5.79 6.04 12.92
CA PHE A 323 -5.86 6.96 11.76
C PHE A 323 -7.06 6.63 10.85
N GLY A 324 -8.26 6.46 11.40
CA GLY A 324 -9.48 6.08 10.70
C GLY A 324 -9.83 6.91 9.45
N ASP A 325 -9.58 8.22 9.48
CA ASP A 325 -9.80 9.10 8.32
C ASP A 325 -8.88 8.72 7.15
N SER A 326 -7.62 8.42 7.44
CA SER A 326 -6.64 8.00 6.44
C SER A 326 -6.94 6.59 5.94
N TYR A 327 -7.40 5.72 6.82
CA TYR A 327 -7.77 4.34 6.51
C TYR A 327 -8.95 4.31 5.53
N THR A 328 -10.05 4.99 5.87
CA THR A 328 -11.24 5.09 5.03
C THR A 328 -10.92 5.83 3.73
N GLY A 329 -10.17 6.94 3.80
CA GLY A 329 -9.77 7.72 2.62
C GLY A 329 -8.86 6.97 1.65
N ALA A 330 -8.13 5.95 2.11
CA ALA A 330 -7.29 5.09 1.30
C ALA A 330 -7.95 3.75 0.92
N TRP A 331 -9.25 3.58 1.20
CA TRP A 331 -9.98 2.34 0.97
C TRP A 331 -9.36 1.13 1.70
N GLY A 332 -9.06 1.31 2.99
CA GLY A 332 -8.39 0.33 3.84
C GLY A 332 -9.06 -1.05 3.86
N GLY A 333 -10.39 -1.12 3.87
CA GLY A 333 -11.12 -2.39 3.75
C GLY A 333 -10.87 -3.15 2.44
N LEU A 334 -10.78 -2.44 1.31
CA LEU A 334 -10.42 -3.07 0.03
C LEU A 334 -8.97 -3.57 0.04
N GLY A 335 -8.06 -2.77 0.62
CA GLY A 335 -6.68 -3.19 0.84
C GLY A 335 -6.59 -4.46 1.69
N MET A 336 -7.41 -4.54 2.75
CA MET A 336 -7.49 -5.71 3.63
C MET A 336 -7.92 -6.96 2.86
N VAL A 337 -9.00 -6.89 2.08
CA VAL A 337 -9.48 -8.01 1.26
C VAL A 337 -8.42 -8.46 0.27
N SER A 338 -7.75 -7.52 -0.41
CA SER A 338 -6.72 -7.86 -1.39
C SER A 338 -5.49 -8.54 -0.75
N GLY A 339 -5.05 -8.07 0.43
CA GLY A 339 -3.97 -8.72 1.18
C GLY A 339 -4.38 -10.12 1.64
N TRP A 340 -5.59 -10.27 2.19
CA TRP A 340 -6.06 -11.53 2.76
C TRP A 340 -6.38 -12.61 1.71
N GLU A 341 -6.45 -12.23 0.44
CA GLU A 341 -6.81 -13.12 -0.67
C GLU A 341 -5.92 -14.36 -0.73
N PHE A 342 -4.60 -14.20 -0.55
CA PHE A 342 -3.64 -15.30 -0.61
C PHE A 342 -3.97 -16.42 0.39
N TRP A 343 -4.17 -16.07 1.66
CA TRP A 343 -4.46 -17.05 2.72
C TRP A 343 -5.82 -17.71 2.51
N THR A 344 -6.81 -16.93 2.09
CA THR A 344 -8.15 -17.44 1.75
C THR A 344 -8.07 -18.48 0.65
N ARG A 345 -7.40 -18.14 -0.46
CA ARG A 345 -7.18 -19.04 -1.60
C ARG A 345 -6.38 -20.27 -1.22
N LEU A 346 -5.34 -20.12 -0.41
CA LEU A 346 -4.53 -21.23 0.10
C LEU A 346 -5.36 -22.21 0.94
N GLU A 347 -6.25 -21.71 1.80
CA GLU A 347 -7.11 -22.54 2.65
C GLU A 347 -8.09 -23.37 1.81
N ILE A 348 -8.69 -22.78 0.77
CA ILE A 348 -9.67 -23.45 -0.10
C ILE A 348 -9.04 -24.32 -1.20
N VAL A 349 -7.70 -24.31 -1.38
CA VAL A 349 -7.06 -25.21 -2.35
C VAL A 349 -7.33 -26.67 -1.98
N GLY A 350 -7.83 -27.44 -2.95
CA GLY A 350 -8.19 -28.84 -2.79
C GLY A 350 -9.61 -29.06 -2.24
N TRP A 351 -10.35 -27.99 -1.95
CA TRP A 351 -11.76 -28.08 -1.60
C TRP A 351 -12.62 -28.20 -2.86
N ASN A 352 -13.53 -29.18 -2.88
CA ASN A 352 -14.55 -29.36 -3.90
C ASN A 352 -15.94 -29.22 -3.26
N PRO A 353 -16.68 -28.13 -3.51
CA PRO A 353 -17.96 -27.87 -2.87
C PRO A 353 -19.08 -28.86 -3.25
N LEU A 354 -18.88 -29.68 -4.30
CA LEU A 354 -19.86 -30.68 -4.73
C LEU A 354 -19.65 -32.06 -4.09
N GLU A 355 -18.46 -32.30 -3.53
CA GLU A 355 -18.12 -33.53 -2.81
C GLU A 355 -18.15 -33.32 -1.30
N ASP A 356 -17.77 -32.13 -0.82
CA ASP A 356 -17.74 -31.74 0.58
C ASP A 356 -18.78 -30.63 0.87
N GLU A 357 -19.75 -30.93 1.72
CA GLU A 357 -20.87 -30.04 2.10
C GLU A 357 -20.49 -29.04 3.20
N THR A 358 -19.19 -28.82 3.44
CA THR A 358 -18.70 -27.81 4.40
C THR A 358 -19.15 -26.41 4.03
N SER A 359 -19.79 -25.73 4.98
CA SER A 359 -20.24 -24.34 4.86
C SER A 359 -19.10 -23.33 5.02
N PHE A 360 -19.28 -22.13 4.46
CA PHE A 360 -18.22 -21.10 4.46
C PHE A 360 -17.79 -20.64 5.86
N ASP A 361 -18.70 -20.65 6.83
CA ASP A 361 -18.46 -20.27 8.22
C ASP A 361 -17.51 -21.22 8.97
N THR A 362 -17.26 -22.41 8.42
CA THR A 362 -16.30 -23.36 9.00
C THR A 362 -14.86 -22.93 8.80
N PHE A 363 -14.56 -22.19 7.72
CA PHE A 363 -13.21 -21.78 7.37
C PHE A 363 -12.66 -20.68 8.30
N ALA A 364 -11.34 -20.72 8.54
CA ALA A 364 -10.65 -19.78 9.39
C ALA A 364 -10.66 -18.36 8.81
N TRP A 365 -10.51 -18.23 7.48
CA TRP A 365 -10.60 -16.93 6.80
C TRP A 365 -11.96 -16.25 7.03
N TYR A 366 -13.06 -17.02 7.03
CA TYR A 366 -14.41 -16.48 7.21
C TYR A 366 -14.56 -15.86 8.59
N LYS A 367 -14.23 -16.63 9.65
CA LYS A 367 -14.29 -16.16 11.04
C LYS A 367 -13.42 -14.93 11.26
N SER A 368 -12.18 -14.97 10.76
CA SER A 368 -11.22 -13.89 10.97
C SER A 368 -11.66 -12.57 10.31
N LEU A 369 -12.20 -12.63 9.09
CA LEU A 369 -12.73 -11.45 8.40
C LEU A 369 -14.08 -10.99 8.98
N TYR A 370 -14.92 -11.92 9.45
CA TYR A 370 -16.16 -11.60 10.14
C TYR A 370 -15.89 -10.80 11.42
N ASP A 371 -14.96 -11.28 12.25
CA ASP A 371 -14.53 -10.62 13.48
C ASP A 371 -13.87 -9.26 13.20
N TYR A 372 -13.02 -9.19 12.18
CA TYR A 372 -12.38 -7.92 11.80
C TYR A 372 -13.38 -6.86 11.33
N SER A 373 -14.40 -7.27 10.57
CA SER A 373 -15.45 -6.39 10.04
C SER A 373 -16.37 -5.86 11.14
N ARG A 374 -16.39 -6.50 12.31
CA ARG A 374 -17.25 -6.16 13.44
C ARG A 374 -16.41 -5.89 14.70
N PRO A 375 -15.63 -4.79 14.71
CA PRO A 375 -14.82 -4.46 15.87
C PRO A 375 -15.69 -4.22 17.10
N ARG A 376 -15.54 -5.08 18.10
CA ARG A 376 -16.31 -5.02 19.34
C ARG A 376 -16.01 -3.74 20.11
N LYS A 377 -17.04 -2.96 20.42
CA LYS A 377 -16.91 -1.77 21.27
C LYS A 377 -16.92 -2.19 22.74
N PRO A 378 -16.30 -1.42 23.65
CA PRO A 378 -16.26 -1.76 25.09
C PRO A 378 -17.63 -1.85 25.78
N ASN A 379 -18.68 -1.32 25.14
CA ASN A 379 -20.05 -1.33 25.65
C ASN A 379 -20.93 -2.44 25.02
N ASP A 380 -20.41 -3.23 24.07
CA ASP A 380 -21.18 -4.30 23.45
C ASP A 380 -21.29 -5.46 24.45
N GLU A 381 -22.52 -5.92 24.72
CA GLU A 381 -22.75 -7.10 25.55
C GLU A 381 -22.20 -8.35 24.85
N ASP A 382 -21.85 -9.39 25.63
CA ASP A 382 -21.16 -10.57 25.09
C ASP A 382 -22.01 -11.35 24.05
N ASP A 383 -23.33 -11.15 24.05
CA ASP A 383 -24.31 -11.83 23.18
C ASP A 383 -24.81 -10.98 22.00
N ASP A 384 -24.44 -9.69 21.90
CA ASP A 384 -24.89 -8.83 20.79
C ASP A 384 -23.96 -8.94 19.56
N GLU A 385 -24.54 -9.07 18.36
CA GLU A 385 -23.79 -8.92 17.11
C GLU A 385 -23.31 -7.47 16.95
N ALA A 386 -21.99 -7.28 17.03
CA ALA A 386 -21.39 -5.96 16.88
C ALA A 386 -21.68 -5.38 15.48
N GLU A 387 -21.91 -4.07 15.44
CA GLU A 387 -22.18 -3.34 14.20
C GLU A 387 -21.01 -3.45 13.22
N LEU A 388 -21.32 -3.40 11.92
CA LEU A 388 -20.31 -3.33 10.88
C LEU A 388 -19.44 -2.08 11.04
N GLY A 389 -18.13 -2.27 10.91
CA GLY A 389 -17.15 -1.20 10.87
C GLY A 389 -17.23 -0.35 9.60
N PRO A 390 -16.36 0.66 9.48
CA PRO A 390 -16.31 1.54 8.30
C PRO A 390 -15.96 0.80 7.00
N ASP A 391 -15.48 -0.43 7.11
CA ASP A 391 -15.07 -1.31 6.02
C ASP A 391 -16.23 -2.05 5.34
N GLY A 392 -17.41 -2.04 5.95
CA GLY A 392 -18.52 -2.89 5.54
C GLY A 392 -18.24 -4.37 5.81
N ASP A 393 -18.93 -5.25 5.08
CA ASP A 393 -18.77 -6.69 5.23
C ASP A 393 -17.64 -7.23 4.34
N LEU A 394 -16.45 -7.40 4.93
CA LEU A 394 -15.29 -7.91 4.20
C LEU A 394 -15.47 -9.38 3.77
N VAL A 395 -16.33 -10.14 4.45
CA VAL A 395 -16.63 -11.54 4.09
C VAL A 395 -17.35 -11.56 2.74
N SER A 396 -18.41 -10.76 2.59
CA SER A 396 -19.14 -10.60 1.33
C SER A 396 -18.20 -10.15 0.19
N ALA A 397 -17.30 -9.21 0.47
CA ALA A 397 -16.30 -8.77 -0.49
C ALA A 397 -15.35 -9.91 -0.90
N MET A 398 -14.81 -10.68 0.04
CA MET A 398 -13.92 -11.81 -0.21
C MET A 398 -14.61 -12.93 -1.01
N ILE A 399 -15.86 -13.25 -0.66
CA ILE A 399 -16.66 -14.22 -1.41
C ILE A 399 -16.77 -13.77 -2.86
N SER A 400 -17.05 -12.49 -3.08
CA SER A 400 -17.23 -11.91 -4.40
C SER A 400 -15.94 -11.81 -5.22
N THR A 401 -14.80 -11.51 -4.60
CA THR A 401 -13.54 -11.26 -5.29
C THR A 401 -12.71 -12.51 -5.51
N ALA A 402 -12.72 -13.47 -4.58
CA ALA A 402 -11.83 -14.64 -4.60
C ALA A 402 -12.59 -15.96 -4.68
N ILE A 403 -13.63 -16.14 -3.87
CA ILE A 403 -14.34 -17.44 -3.75
C ILE A 403 -15.17 -17.73 -5.00
N ILE A 404 -16.03 -16.81 -5.43
CA ILE A 404 -16.90 -17.00 -6.61
C ILE A 404 -16.07 -17.33 -7.86
N PRO A 405 -15.03 -16.55 -8.25
CA PRO A 405 -14.20 -16.91 -9.39
C PRO A 405 -13.57 -18.29 -9.27
N ARG A 406 -13.14 -18.68 -8.06
CA ARG A 406 -12.55 -19.99 -7.81
C ARG A 406 -13.57 -21.12 -7.97
N ILE A 407 -14.77 -20.98 -7.42
CA ILE A 407 -15.87 -21.95 -7.56
C ILE A 407 -16.26 -22.09 -9.03
N CYS A 408 -16.44 -20.98 -9.75
CA CYS A 408 -16.72 -21.03 -11.19
C CYS A 408 -15.65 -21.83 -11.93
N LYS A 409 -14.37 -21.59 -11.63
CA LYS A 409 -13.26 -22.32 -12.25
C LYS A 409 -13.30 -23.81 -11.95
N ILE A 410 -13.61 -24.21 -10.71
CA ILE A 410 -13.73 -25.61 -10.28
C ILE A 410 -14.89 -26.30 -11.01
N VAL A 411 -16.06 -25.65 -11.06
CA VAL A 411 -17.27 -26.13 -11.75
C VAL A 411 -17.01 -26.28 -13.26
N GLU A 412 -16.41 -25.28 -13.89
CA GLU A 412 -16.01 -25.28 -15.31
C GLU A 412 -15.00 -26.39 -15.64
N SER A 413 -14.15 -26.75 -14.68
CA SER A 413 -13.05 -27.68 -14.86
C SER A 413 -13.43 -29.13 -14.56
N GLY A 414 -14.73 -29.46 -14.52
CA GLY A 414 -15.19 -30.85 -14.46
C GLY A 414 -15.51 -31.37 -13.06
N ALA A 415 -15.54 -30.50 -12.04
CA ALA A 415 -16.10 -30.87 -10.74
C ALA A 415 -17.61 -31.15 -10.82
N PHE A 416 -18.34 -30.41 -11.67
CA PHE A 416 -19.78 -30.53 -11.83
C PHE A 416 -20.16 -31.52 -12.92
N ASP A 417 -21.02 -32.47 -12.57
CA ASP A 417 -21.63 -33.40 -13.51
C ASP A 417 -23.12 -33.09 -13.74
N PRO A 418 -23.53 -32.64 -14.95
CA PRO A 418 -24.93 -32.30 -15.23
C PRO A 418 -25.88 -33.51 -15.23
N TYR A 419 -25.35 -34.73 -15.31
CA TYR A 419 -26.15 -35.96 -15.25
C TYR A 419 -26.35 -36.44 -13.80
N SER A 420 -25.66 -35.81 -12.83
CA SER A 420 -25.74 -36.13 -11.42
C SER A 420 -26.80 -35.31 -10.73
N ALA A 421 -27.90 -35.96 -10.35
CA ALA A 421 -28.93 -35.31 -9.55
C ALA A 421 -28.40 -34.86 -8.17
N LYS A 422 -27.34 -35.49 -7.65
CA LYS A 422 -26.67 -35.04 -6.43
C LYS A 422 -25.95 -33.71 -6.68
N ASP A 423 -25.07 -33.68 -7.68
CA ASP A 423 -24.24 -32.50 -7.98
C ASP A 423 -25.10 -31.30 -8.36
N VAL A 424 -26.23 -31.52 -9.07
CA VAL A 424 -27.20 -30.45 -9.37
C VAL A 424 -27.82 -29.87 -8.10
N ARG A 425 -28.21 -30.71 -7.12
CA ARG A 425 -28.77 -30.23 -5.85
C ARG A 425 -27.72 -29.48 -5.04
N THR A 426 -26.54 -30.07 -4.87
CA THR A 426 -25.45 -29.45 -4.11
C THR A 426 -24.99 -28.12 -4.74
N LEU A 427 -25.00 -28.01 -6.07
CA LEU A 427 -24.71 -26.76 -6.75
C LEU A 427 -25.79 -25.69 -6.49
N ILE A 428 -27.06 -26.08 -6.41
CA ILE A 428 -28.15 -25.16 -6.04
C ILE A 428 -27.98 -24.70 -4.60
N ASP A 429 -27.74 -25.62 -3.66
CA ASP A 429 -27.52 -25.29 -2.24
C ASP A 429 -26.32 -24.35 -2.07
N LEU A 430 -25.23 -24.59 -2.80
CA LEU A 430 -24.06 -23.71 -2.83
C LEU A 430 -24.41 -22.33 -3.41
N ALA A 431 -25.19 -22.26 -4.48
CA ALA A 431 -25.62 -21.00 -5.07
C ALA A 431 -26.51 -20.20 -4.12
N GLU A 432 -27.43 -20.85 -3.40
CA GLU A 432 -28.26 -20.24 -2.36
C GLU A 432 -27.40 -19.73 -1.19
N GLN A 433 -26.39 -20.48 -0.77
CA GLN A 433 -25.46 -20.05 0.27
C GLN A 433 -24.62 -18.84 -0.16
N ILE A 434 -24.17 -18.79 -1.42
CA ILE A 434 -23.46 -17.63 -1.95
C ILE A 434 -24.42 -16.43 -2.05
N GLU A 435 -25.66 -16.64 -2.50
CA GLU A 435 -26.69 -15.59 -2.56
C GLU A 435 -27.01 -15.01 -1.18
N SER A 436 -27.06 -15.85 -0.14
CA SER A 436 -27.31 -15.38 1.23
C SER A 436 -26.13 -14.57 1.80
N SER A 437 -24.92 -14.83 1.30
CA SER A 437 -23.68 -14.23 1.83
C SER A 437 -23.23 -12.99 1.06
N VAL A 438 -23.83 -12.69 -0.10
CA VAL A 438 -23.46 -11.57 -0.97
C VAL A 438 -24.68 -10.69 -1.23
N GLU A 439 -24.50 -9.36 -1.29
CA GLU A 439 -25.60 -8.45 -1.62
C GLU A 439 -26.18 -8.73 -3.03
N LYS A 440 -27.51 -8.70 -3.15
CA LYS A 440 -28.26 -9.13 -4.35
C LYS A 440 -27.92 -8.34 -5.64
N ASP A 441 -27.34 -7.15 -5.50
CA ASP A 441 -26.95 -6.28 -6.62
C ASP A 441 -25.51 -6.52 -7.10
N ASN A 442 -24.82 -7.53 -6.58
CA ASN A 442 -23.44 -7.79 -6.97
C ASN A 442 -23.36 -8.38 -8.38
N LEU A 443 -22.90 -7.55 -9.33
CA LEU A 443 -22.68 -7.90 -10.73
C LEU A 443 -21.80 -9.16 -10.92
N LYS A 444 -20.88 -9.45 -10.00
CA LYS A 444 -20.04 -10.66 -10.07
C LYS A 444 -20.83 -11.92 -9.77
N PHE A 445 -21.76 -11.87 -8.81
CA PHE A 445 -22.68 -12.96 -8.54
C PHE A 445 -23.60 -13.19 -9.75
N GLN A 446 -24.16 -12.13 -10.32
CA GLN A 446 -24.96 -12.21 -11.55
C GLN A 446 -24.16 -12.77 -12.74
N ALA A 447 -22.89 -12.39 -12.89
CA ALA A 447 -22.02 -12.97 -13.91
C ALA A 447 -21.71 -14.46 -13.66
N SER A 448 -21.55 -14.87 -12.40
CA SER A 448 -21.30 -16.27 -12.03
C SER A 448 -22.50 -17.18 -12.24
N THR A 449 -23.72 -16.69 -11.97
CA THR A 449 -24.95 -17.40 -12.30
C THR A 449 -25.12 -17.47 -13.82
N ILE A 450 -24.86 -16.40 -14.56
CA ILE A 450 -24.86 -16.43 -16.04
C ILE A 450 -23.82 -17.43 -16.59
N SER A 451 -22.61 -17.50 -16.04
CA SER A 451 -21.58 -18.45 -16.49
C SER A 451 -21.97 -19.90 -16.20
N THR A 452 -22.47 -20.20 -15.00
CA THR A 452 -22.94 -21.55 -14.65
C THR A 452 -24.16 -21.97 -15.48
N PHE A 453 -25.12 -21.08 -15.73
CA PHE A 453 -26.23 -21.32 -16.66
C PHE A 453 -25.76 -21.50 -18.12
N SER A 454 -24.75 -20.74 -18.56
CA SER A 454 -24.14 -20.91 -19.88
C SER A 454 -23.39 -22.25 -20.00
N LEU A 455 -22.74 -22.70 -18.93
CA LEU A 455 -22.07 -23.99 -18.87
C LEU A 455 -23.06 -25.16 -18.95
N ILE A 456 -24.15 -25.08 -18.18
CA ILE A 456 -25.27 -26.04 -18.26
C ILE A 456 -25.87 -26.03 -19.68
N ALA A 457 -26.06 -24.84 -20.27
CA ALA A 457 -26.63 -24.70 -21.61
C ALA A 457 -25.69 -25.23 -22.72
N SER A 458 -24.38 -25.02 -22.62
CA SER A 458 -23.38 -25.52 -23.57
C SER A 458 -23.18 -27.04 -23.48
N GLN A 459 -23.15 -27.58 -22.26
CA GLN A 459 -23.15 -29.03 -22.02
C GLN A 459 -24.45 -29.70 -22.52
N GLN A 460 -25.60 -29.03 -22.42
CA GLN A 460 -26.87 -29.48 -23.03
C GLN A 460 -26.95 -29.27 -24.55
N SER A 461 -26.26 -28.27 -25.11
CA SER A 461 -26.28 -27.98 -26.55
C SER A 461 -25.61 -29.08 -27.37
N PHE A 462 -24.67 -29.82 -26.78
CA PHE A 462 -24.09 -31.03 -27.37
C PHE A 462 -25.17 -32.10 -27.66
N PHE A 463 -26.28 -32.10 -26.91
CA PHE A 463 -27.42 -33.00 -27.10
C PHE A 463 -28.50 -32.48 -28.06
N ARG A 464 -28.55 -31.18 -28.37
CA ARG A 464 -29.51 -30.64 -29.35
C ARG A 464 -29.07 -30.81 -30.81
N CYS A 465 -27.81 -31.19 -31.04
CA CYS A 465 -27.25 -31.44 -32.37
C CYS A 465 -27.21 -32.93 -32.77
N TYR A 466 -27.78 -33.83 -31.96
CA TYR A 466 -27.94 -35.26 -32.27
C TYR A 466 -29.40 -35.69 -32.34
#